data_AF-R1HZ47-F1
#
_entry.id   AF-R1HZ47-F1
#
_cell.length_a   1.000
_cell.length_b   1.000
_cell.length_c   1.000
_cell.angle_alpha   90.00
_cell.angle_beta   90.00
_cell.angle_gamma   90.00
#
_symmetry.space_group_name_H-M   'P 1'
#
loop_
_entity.id
_entity.type
_entity.pdbx_description
1 polymer ?
#
loop_
_entity_poly.entity_id
_entity_poly.type
_entity_poly.pdbx_seq_one_letter_code
_entity_poly.pdbx_strand_id
1 'polypeptide(L)' 'MTEPAHESAVALVGMAGRFPGAADVEQLRRNLAAGIPGLRDLTGDELAAAGVDPATPGHVRVGGPVAG' A
#
# COMPACT_ATOMS: atom_id res chain seq x y z
N MET A 1 -3.69 -26.73 30.80
CA MET A 1 -2.69 -25.69 30.48
C MET A 1 -2.20 -26.01 29.09
N THR A 2 -2.76 -25.37 28.08
CA THR A 2 -2.38 -25.63 26.68
C THR A 2 -1.11 -24.86 26.40
N GLU A 3 0.00 -25.56 26.21
CA GLU A 3 1.24 -24.94 25.73
C GLU A 3 1.02 -24.48 24.28
N PRO A 4 1.43 -23.26 23.92
CA PRO A 4 1.23 -22.79 22.56
C PRO A 4 2.15 -23.60 21.63
N ALA A 5 1.52 -24.31 20.69
CA ALA A 5 2.21 -25.08 19.66
C ALA A 5 2.88 -24.12 18.66
N HIS A 6 4.07 -23.64 19.01
CA HIS A 6 4.91 -22.79 18.16
C HIS A 6 5.81 -23.58 17.21
N GLU A 7 5.61 -24.90 17.10
CA GLU A 7 6.45 -25.80 16.29
C GLU A 7 6.51 -25.38 14.81
N SER A 8 5.49 -24.68 14.32
CA SER A 8 5.46 -24.11 12.95
C SER A 8 5.36 -22.58 12.91
N ALA A 9 5.55 -21.90 14.05
CA ALA A 9 5.47 -20.45 14.09
C ALA A 9 6.73 -19.81 13.48
N VAL A 10 6.55 -18.79 12.65
CA VAL A 10 7.64 -17.98 12.10
C VAL A 10 7.59 -16.59 12.72
N ALA A 11 8.69 -16.18 13.34
CA ALA A 11 8.80 -14.86 13.93
C ALA A 11 9.13 -13.81 12.86
N LEU A 12 8.32 -12.76 12.79
CA LEU A 12 8.63 -11.56 12.03
C LEU A 12 9.60 -10.69 12.85
N VAL A 13 10.89 -10.77 12.54
CA VAL A 13 11.96 -10.05 13.28
C VAL A 13 12.26 -8.65 12.73
N GLY A 14 11.71 -8.29 11.57
CA GLY A 14 11.89 -6.98 10.97
C GLY A 14 11.08 -6.81 9.68
N MET A 15 10.85 -5.55 9.30
CA MET A 15 10.18 -5.15 8.05
C MET A 15 10.86 -3.91 7.48
N ALA A 16 10.99 -3.85 6.15
CA ALA A 16 11.40 -2.66 5.42
C ALA A 16 10.64 -2.60 4.08
N GLY A 17 10.32 -1.41 3.61
CA GLY A 17 9.59 -1.22 2.36
C GLY A 17 9.13 0.22 2.18
N ARG A 18 8.75 0.54 0.94
CA ARG A 18 8.07 1.79 0.59
C ARG A 18 6.64 1.48 0.22
N PHE A 19 5.73 2.37 0.60
CA PHE A 19 4.30 2.21 0.42
C PHE A 19 3.68 3.49 -0.14
N PRO A 20 2.52 3.41 -0.81
CA PRO A 20 1.79 4.60 -1.23
C PRO A 20 1.49 5.49 -0.01
N GLY A 21 1.92 6.75 -0.07
CA GLY A 21 1.77 7.69 1.06
C GLY A 21 2.70 7.46 2.26
N ALA A 22 3.59 6.45 2.24
CA ALA A 22 4.55 6.20 3.32
C ALA A 22 5.94 5.77 2.80
N ALA A 23 6.96 6.54 3.16
CA ALA A 23 8.35 6.29 2.74
C ALA A 23 8.99 5.08 3.45
N ASP A 24 8.43 4.66 4.59
CA ASP A 24 8.91 3.54 5.40
C ASP A 24 7.79 2.92 6.24
N VAL A 25 8.12 1.83 6.94
CA VAL A 25 7.20 1.06 7.80
C VAL A 25 6.69 1.90 8.98
N GLU A 26 7.51 2.80 9.52
CA GLU A 26 7.16 3.61 10.68
C GLU A 26 6.18 4.72 10.27
N GLN A 27 6.35 5.32 9.09
CA GLN A 27 5.36 6.21 8.50
C GLN A 27 4.06 5.47 8.13
N LEU A 28 4.15 4.26 7.59
CA LEU A 28 2.96 3.44 7.33
C LEU A 28 2.17 3.21 8.62
N ARG A 29 2.84 2.83 9.72
CA ARG A 29 2.21 2.62 11.02
C ARG A 29 1.50 3.88 11.52
N ARG A 30 2.14 5.05 11.42
CA ARG A 30 1.52 6.33 11.79
C ARG A 30 0.30 6.65 10.94
N ASN A 31 0.38 6.46 9.62
CA ASN A 31 -0.72 6.73 8.71
C ASN A 31 -1.93 5.83 9.03
N LEU A 32 -1.70 4.53 9.25
CA LEU A 32 -2.75 3.59 9.64
C LEU A 32 -3.42 3.99 10.96
N ALA A 33 -2.63 4.36 11.97
CA ALA A 33 -3.16 4.82 13.25
C ALA A 33 -3.97 6.12 13.13
N ALA A 34 -3.60 7.00 12.20
CA ALA A 34 -4.28 8.27 11.93
C ALA A 34 -5.41 8.17 10.90
N GLY A 35 -5.67 7.00 10.31
CA GLY A 35 -6.66 6.82 9.24
C GLY A 35 -6.31 7.53 7.94
N ILE A 36 -5.02 7.81 7.69
CA ILE A 36 -4.55 8.49 6.48
C ILE A 36 -4.43 7.45 5.35
N PRO A 37 -5.18 7.60 4.25
CA PRO A 37 -5.12 6.66 3.14
C PRO A 37 -3.82 6.79 2.35
N GLY A 38 -3.29 5.67 1.87
CA GLY A 38 -2.16 5.64 0.92
C GLY A 38 -2.60 5.78 -0.55
N LEU A 39 -3.89 5.58 -0.82
CA LEU A 39 -4.48 5.72 -2.16
C LEU A 39 -5.04 7.11 -2.36
N ARG A 40 -4.99 7.59 -3.60
CA ARG A 40 -5.57 8.86 -4.01
C ARG A 40 -6.20 8.76 -5.39
N ASP A 41 -7.00 9.77 -5.74
CA ASP A 41 -7.41 9.97 -7.11
C ASP A 41 -6.20 10.26 -8.01
N LEU A 42 -6.18 9.62 -9.17
CA LEU A 42 -5.22 9.84 -10.25
C LEU A 42 -5.80 10.83 -11.25
N THR A 43 -4.98 11.77 -11.70
CA THR A 43 -5.40 12.72 -12.72
C THR A 43 -5.47 12.04 -14.09
N GLY A 44 -6.20 12.66 -15.03
CA GLY A 44 -6.22 12.18 -16.43
C GLY A 44 -4.83 12.15 -17.06
N ASP A 45 -4.00 13.16 -16.76
CA ASP A 45 -2.62 13.24 -17.27
C ASP A 45 -1.75 12.11 -16.73
N GLU A 46 -1.91 11.74 -15.45
CA GLU A 46 -1.19 10.61 -14.85
C GLU A 46 -1.58 9.28 -15.47
N LEU A 47 -2.88 9.08 -15.73
CA LEU A 47 -3.40 7.88 -16.38
C LEU A 47 -2.94 7.80 -17.84
N ALA A 48 -2.97 8.92 -18.56
CA ALA A 48 -2.50 9.01 -19.93
C ALA A 48 -0.98 8.74 -20.02
N ALA A 49 -0.18 9.30 -19.11
CA ALA A 49 1.25 9.03 -19.02
C ALA A 49 1.54 7.55 -18.72
N ALA A 50 0.66 6.88 -17.97
CA ALA A 50 0.73 5.44 -17.72
C ALA A 50 0.18 4.57 -18.87
N GLY A 51 -0.34 5.18 -19.96
CA GLY A 51 -0.90 4.46 -21.11
C GLY A 51 -2.27 3.82 -20.84
N VAL A 52 -3.00 4.28 -19.83
CA VAL A 52 -4.30 3.74 -19.45
C VAL A 52 -5.41 4.38 -20.27
N ASP A 53 -6.17 3.56 -21.01
CA ASP A 53 -7.36 4.02 -21.73
C ASP A 53 -8.54 4.22 -20.74
N PRO A 54 -9.05 5.45 -20.54
CA PRO A 54 -10.17 5.69 -19.64
C PRO A 54 -11.49 5.04 -20.08
N ALA A 55 -11.59 4.57 -21.33
CA ALA A 55 -12.75 3.82 -21.83
C ALA A 55 -12.73 2.33 -21.43
N THR A 56 -11.65 1.87 -20.77
CA THR A 56 -11.53 0.48 -20.31
C THR A 56 -12.67 0.15 -19.32
N PRO A 57 -13.50 -0.86 -19.60
CA PRO A 57 -14.60 -1.24 -18.71
C PRO A 57 -14.09 -1.59 -17.30
N GLY A 58 -14.73 -1.03 -16.27
CA GLY A 58 -14.36 -1.27 -14.87
C GLY A 58 -13.16 -0.44 -14.37
N HIS A 59 -12.65 0.51 -15.16
CA HIS A 59 -11.57 1.39 -14.73
C HIS A 59 -12.05 2.40 -13.66
N VAL A 60 -11.29 2.50 -12.57
CA VAL A 60 -11.47 3.50 -11.49
C VAL A 60 -10.19 4.32 -11.38
N ARG A 61 -10.32 5.65 -11.30
CA ARG A 61 -9.20 6.59 -11.25
C ARG A 61 -8.58 6.71 -9.85
N VAL A 62 -8.40 5.60 -9.15
CA VAL A 62 -7.80 5.57 -7.82
C VAL A 62 -6.57 4.69 -7.85
N GLY A 63 -5.47 5.17 -7.27
CA GLY A 63 -4.21 4.43 -7.25
C GLY A 63 -3.27 4.86 -6.13
N GLY A 64 -2.22 4.08 -5.94
CA GLY A 64 -1.17 4.32 -4.95
C GLY A 64 0.21 4.25 -5.59
N PRO A 65 0.68 5.31 -6.26
CA PRO A 65 2.02 5.31 -6.83
C PRO A 65 3.06 5.29 -5.70
N VAL A 66 4.08 4.45 -5.87
CA VAL A 66 5.24 4.39 -4.98
C VAL A 66 6.41 5.08 -5.69
N ALA A 67 7.06 6.02 -5.00
CA ALA A 67 8.26 6.66 -5.53
C ALA A 67 9.41 5.63 -5.63
N GLY A 68 9.97 5.53 -6.84
CA GLY A 68 11.16 4.73 -7.14
C GLY A 68 12.42 5.18 -6.40
#